data_AF-A0A9E5MSY5-F1
#
_entry.id   AF-A0A9E5MSY5-F1
#
_cell.length_a   1.000
_cell.length_b   1.000
_cell.length_c   1.000
_cell.angle_alpha   90.00
_cell.angle_beta   90.00
_cell.angle_gamma   90.00
#
_symmetry.space_group_name_H-M   'P 1'
#
loop_
_entity.id
_entity.type
_entity.pdbx_description
1 polymer ?
#
loop_
_entity_poly.entity_id
_entity_poly.type
_entity_poly.pdbx_seq_one_letter_code
_entity_poly.pdbx_strand_id
1 'polypeptide(L)'
;MSSTDKTDGMTTARSFQTLAWQLEKLPPCQAQCPNSGDVRGWLGVIAQHEKNGLTLDEAYDEAWRMIAERNPLPATIGRICPHPCETLCTRHDKDGAVSINAMERFLGDWALSRSLSLPRIESKSYPETVGVIGSGPASLSFAYQMARRGYEVTIYEQRDKPGGMLRYAIPDYRLPREILDAEVQRILELNVSVANNSDVGTTIGLDELRDRHELVFLGLGAQAARALGIPGEKGPGVLAGIDYLQQRKERADSLQDQKVLVIGGGNTAIDAARSARRDGADVVLLYRRSEKEMPAISSEVEDARVEGVKFRFLVSPTRIRRERGKVRSVEIQAMRLGDPDESGRRRPEPVPGQLECLPADKVIVAVAQAPEWNGMESLASTGSWLRTAADGKLDINLWAGGDDKGPGIASSALAQGRLAAESAHAELRGLPAPPIEDRRKPVPGGTVKVDYYTDRARTELPRKSPEEWLTDPEAEIDQTLTYEQACEEAARCMSCGLCFDCQQCFMYCNGSGFTRLKETRPGHYFAMALDACEGCGKCIEICPCGYLEARQGDDHNDARQRSDP
;
A
#
# COMPACT_ATOMS: atom_id res chain seq x y z
N MET A 1 83.23 -9.66 8.40
CA MET A 1 82.66 -8.59 7.56
C MET A 1 81.34 -9.10 7.03
N SER A 2 80.29 -8.35 7.33
CA SER A 2 78.88 -8.63 7.06
C SER A 2 78.54 -8.60 5.57
N SER A 3 77.63 -9.48 5.15
CA SER A 3 76.51 -9.06 4.29
C SER A 3 75.37 -10.06 4.44
N THR A 4 74.47 -9.75 5.37
CA THR A 4 73.09 -10.22 5.36
C THR A 4 72.41 -9.69 4.10
N ASP A 5 72.08 -10.57 3.17
CA ASP A 5 71.29 -10.20 2.00
C ASP A 5 69.83 -10.10 2.44
N LYS A 6 69.30 -8.88 2.34
CA LYS A 6 67.96 -8.51 2.79
C LYS A 6 66.93 -9.00 1.78
N THR A 7 66.24 -10.10 2.08
CA THR A 7 64.87 -10.30 1.59
C THR A 7 63.94 -9.36 2.37
N ASP A 8 64.00 -8.06 2.08
CA ASP A 8 62.99 -7.13 2.54
C ASP A 8 61.78 -7.26 1.61
N GLY A 9 60.78 -7.98 2.12
CA GLY A 9 59.47 -8.13 1.51
C GLY A 9 58.90 -6.77 1.17
N MET A 10 58.66 -6.56 -0.12
CA MET A 10 57.85 -5.46 -0.63
C MET A 10 56.38 -5.79 -0.33
N THR A 11 56.04 -5.76 0.97
CA THR A 11 54.65 -5.61 1.39
C THR A 11 54.32 -4.17 1.03
N THR A 12 53.91 -3.95 -0.22
CA THR A 12 53.33 -2.68 -0.64
C THR A 12 52.21 -2.39 0.35
N ALA A 13 52.43 -1.37 1.17
CA ALA A 13 51.40 -0.82 2.01
C ALA A 13 50.22 -0.51 1.06
N ARG A 14 49.14 -1.30 1.15
CA ARG A 14 47.85 -0.94 0.55
C ARG A 14 47.37 0.26 1.35
N SER A 15 47.92 1.42 1.02
CA SER A 15 47.58 2.71 1.60
C SER A 15 46.09 2.90 1.42
N PHE A 16 45.31 2.96 2.50
CA PHE A 16 43.94 3.49 2.65
C PHE A 16 43.18 3.86 1.36
N GLN A 17 43.08 2.95 0.39
CA GLN A 17 42.50 3.24 -0.91
C GLN A 17 41.00 3.04 -0.75
N THR A 18 40.27 4.14 -0.83
CA THR A 18 38.82 4.10 -0.97
C THR A 18 38.52 3.56 -2.36
N LEU A 19 38.04 2.32 -2.43
CA LEU A 19 37.66 1.66 -3.67
C LEU A 19 36.20 1.94 -3.99
N ALA A 20 35.85 1.85 -5.27
CA ALA A 20 34.45 1.86 -5.68
C ALA A 20 33.83 0.47 -5.44
N TRP A 21 32.57 0.47 -5.01
CA TRP A 21 31.79 -0.73 -4.76
C TRP A 21 30.41 -0.62 -5.40
N GLN A 22 29.96 -1.72 -6.00
CA GLN A 22 28.57 -1.91 -6.40
C GLN A 22 27.76 -2.25 -5.15
N LEU A 23 26.86 -1.34 -4.76
CA LEU A 23 26.01 -1.54 -3.60
C LEU A 23 24.58 -1.19 -3.96
N GLU A 24 23.74 -2.22 -4.00
CA GLU A 24 22.31 -2.01 -4.15
C GLU A 24 21.76 -1.25 -2.93
N LYS A 25 20.98 -0.22 -3.22
CA LYS A 25 20.36 0.65 -2.21
C LYS A 25 18.84 0.58 -2.32
N LEU A 26 18.15 0.81 -1.20
CA LEU A 26 16.69 0.86 -1.14
C LEU A 26 16.19 2.15 -1.81
N PRO A 27 15.43 2.09 -2.92
CA PRO A 27 14.89 3.29 -3.56
C PRO A 27 13.77 3.88 -2.69
N PRO A 28 13.57 5.20 -2.72
CA PRO A 28 12.60 5.86 -1.84
C PRO A 28 11.16 5.38 -2.06
N CYS A 29 10.78 5.04 -3.30
CA CYS A 29 9.46 4.50 -3.60
C CYS A 29 9.17 3.17 -2.88
N GLN A 30 10.18 2.31 -2.72
CA GLN A 30 10.04 1.06 -1.97
C GLN A 30 10.06 1.29 -0.47
N ALA A 31 10.91 2.21 0.00
CA ALA A 31 10.98 2.60 1.41
C ALA A 31 9.65 3.16 1.93
N GLN A 32 8.87 3.83 1.08
CA GLN A 32 7.56 4.40 1.43
C GLN A 32 6.38 3.45 1.19
N CYS A 33 6.56 2.35 0.43
CA CYS A 33 5.48 1.42 0.14
C CYS A 33 5.27 0.46 1.32
N PRO A 34 4.11 0.44 1.99
CA PRO A 34 3.88 -0.44 3.13
C PRO A 34 3.90 -1.93 2.76
N ASN A 35 3.44 -2.28 1.55
CA ASN A 35 3.53 -3.65 1.03
C ASN A 35 4.91 -3.97 0.44
N SER A 36 5.79 -2.95 0.37
CA SER A 36 7.18 -3.00 -0.08
C SER A 36 7.38 -3.76 -1.39
N GLY A 37 6.50 -3.62 -2.38
CA GLY A 37 6.71 -4.22 -3.71
C GLY A 37 8.02 -3.74 -4.36
N ASP A 38 8.64 -4.52 -5.24
CA ASP A 38 9.85 -4.13 -5.96
C ASP A 38 9.55 -3.10 -7.08
N VAL A 39 9.08 -1.90 -6.70
CA VAL A 39 8.65 -0.83 -7.62
C VAL A 39 9.67 -0.53 -8.70
N ARG A 40 10.92 -0.32 -8.28
CA ARG A 40 12.04 -0.10 -9.20
C ARG A 40 12.26 -1.29 -10.13
N GLY A 41 12.17 -2.53 -9.63
CA GLY A 41 12.37 -3.74 -10.41
C GLY A 41 11.32 -3.92 -11.51
N TRP A 42 10.03 -3.93 -11.16
CA TRP A 42 8.98 -4.17 -12.16
C TRP A 42 8.83 -3.03 -13.17
N LEU A 43 9.09 -1.77 -12.77
CA LEU A 43 9.23 -0.66 -13.74
C LEU A 43 10.47 -0.87 -14.62
N GLY A 44 11.57 -1.32 -14.03
CA GLY A 44 12.85 -1.51 -14.67
C GLY A 44 12.84 -2.61 -15.74
N VAL A 45 12.06 -3.69 -15.53
CA VAL A 45 11.85 -4.77 -16.51
C VAL A 45 11.17 -4.21 -17.76
N ILE A 46 10.11 -3.42 -17.59
CA ILE A 46 9.41 -2.75 -18.70
C ILE A 46 10.36 -1.75 -19.39
N ALA A 47 10.99 -0.86 -18.63
CA ALA A 47 11.86 0.18 -19.18
C ALA A 47 13.09 -0.36 -19.93
N GLN A 48 13.52 -1.59 -19.64
CA GLN A 48 14.71 -2.22 -20.23
C GLN A 48 14.36 -3.45 -21.07
N HIS A 49 13.08 -3.62 -21.47
CA HIS A 49 12.63 -4.83 -22.14
C HIS A 49 13.49 -5.18 -23.38
N GLU A 50 13.80 -4.20 -24.24
CA GLU A 50 14.65 -4.41 -25.43
C GLU A 50 16.07 -4.89 -25.07
N LYS A 51 16.67 -4.34 -24.00
CA LYS A 51 18.01 -4.73 -23.55
C LYS A 51 18.03 -6.17 -23.03
N ASN A 52 16.92 -6.60 -22.45
CA ASN A 52 16.76 -7.94 -21.89
C ASN A 52 16.20 -8.95 -22.92
N GLY A 53 15.99 -8.53 -24.16
CA GLY A 53 15.46 -9.40 -25.23
C GLY A 53 14.00 -9.78 -25.05
N LEU A 54 13.23 -8.99 -24.29
CA LEU A 54 11.81 -9.21 -24.03
C LEU A 54 10.95 -8.37 -24.96
N THR A 55 9.87 -8.97 -25.46
CA THR A 55 8.73 -8.22 -25.99
C THR A 55 8.06 -7.42 -24.85
N LEU A 56 7.28 -6.39 -25.20
CA LEU A 56 6.52 -5.65 -24.18
C LEU A 56 5.52 -6.55 -23.44
N ASP A 57 4.92 -7.53 -24.12
CA ASP A 57 3.96 -8.45 -23.49
C ASP A 57 4.64 -9.34 -22.43
N GLU A 58 5.82 -9.87 -22.75
CA GLU A 58 6.63 -10.64 -21.79
C GLU A 58 7.11 -9.77 -20.62
N ALA A 59 7.51 -8.52 -20.89
CA ALA A 59 7.91 -7.59 -19.85
C ALA A 59 6.75 -7.21 -18.92
N TYR A 60 5.52 -7.09 -19.45
CA TYR A 60 4.32 -6.87 -18.64
C TYR A 60 3.95 -8.11 -17.81
N ASP A 61 4.07 -9.32 -18.36
CA ASP A 61 3.90 -10.58 -17.59
C ASP A 61 4.89 -10.64 -16.43
N GLU A 62 6.17 -10.43 -16.69
CA GLU A 62 7.23 -10.48 -15.68
C GLU A 62 7.03 -9.38 -14.61
N ALA A 63 6.74 -8.14 -15.03
CA ALA A 63 6.45 -7.05 -14.11
C ALA A 63 5.24 -7.32 -13.22
N TRP A 64 4.15 -7.88 -13.78
CA TRP A 64 3.00 -8.29 -12.98
C TRP A 64 3.33 -9.42 -12.01
N ARG A 65 4.11 -10.43 -12.43
CA ARG A 65 4.55 -11.53 -11.54
C ARG A 65 5.38 -11.01 -10.37
N MET A 66 6.28 -10.05 -10.60
CA MET A 66 7.06 -9.40 -9.56
C MET A 66 6.15 -8.67 -8.54
N ILE A 67 5.09 -8.00 -9.01
CA ILE A 67 4.09 -7.41 -8.10
C ILE A 67 3.36 -8.51 -7.33
N ALA A 68 2.92 -9.56 -8.02
CA ALA A 68 2.17 -10.68 -7.46
C ALA A 68 2.95 -11.46 -6.39
N GLU A 69 4.28 -11.37 -6.33
CA GLU A 69 5.06 -11.93 -5.22
C GLU A 69 4.59 -11.42 -3.85
N ARG A 70 4.17 -10.16 -3.78
CA ARG A 70 3.78 -9.49 -2.53
C ARG A 70 2.34 -8.98 -2.53
N ASN A 71 1.79 -8.60 -3.68
CA ASN A 71 0.45 -8.03 -3.81
C ASN A 71 -0.44 -8.91 -4.70
N PRO A 72 -1.41 -9.65 -4.14
CA PRO A 72 -2.35 -10.44 -4.96
C PRO A 72 -3.49 -9.60 -5.58
N LEU A 73 -3.61 -8.31 -5.26
CA LEU A 73 -4.70 -7.43 -5.68
C LEU A 73 -4.19 -6.15 -6.41
N PRO A 74 -3.28 -6.23 -7.40
CA PRO A 74 -2.72 -5.04 -8.05
C PRO A 74 -3.76 -4.15 -8.72
N ALA A 75 -4.82 -4.72 -9.33
CA ALA A 75 -5.85 -3.90 -9.99
C ALA A 75 -6.66 -3.10 -8.95
N THR A 76 -6.95 -3.71 -7.79
CA THR A 76 -7.63 -3.06 -6.68
C THR A 76 -6.76 -1.99 -6.03
N ILE A 77 -5.52 -2.33 -5.67
CA ILE A 77 -4.60 -1.40 -4.99
C ILE A 77 -4.22 -0.23 -5.91
N GLY A 78 -4.05 -0.49 -7.20
CA GLY A 78 -3.85 0.54 -8.22
C GLY A 78 -4.99 1.57 -8.30
N ARG A 79 -6.18 1.28 -7.78
CA ARG A 79 -7.32 2.22 -7.76
C ARG A 79 -7.47 2.97 -6.44
N ILE A 80 -7.22 2.31 -5.31
CA ILE A 80 -7.63 2.84 -3.99
C ILE A 80 -6.47 3.35 -3.13
N CYS A 81 -5.23 3.04 -3.50
CA CYS A 81 -4.05 3.37 -2.72
C CYS A 81 -3.75 4.89 -2.76
N PRO A 82 -3.43 5.52 -1.62
CA PRO A 82 -2.93 6.90 -1.58
C PRO A 82 -1.50 7.05 -2.10
N HIS A 83 -0.90 5.99 -2.65
CA HIS A 83 0.40 5.97 -3.32
C HIS A 83 1.55 6.71 -2.59
N PRO A 84 1.83 6.39 -1.31
CA PRO A 84 2.94 6.99 -0.56
C PRO A 84 4.31 6.75 -1.23
N CYS A 85 4.41 5.71 -2.06
CA CYS A 85 5.56 5.42 -2.90
C CYS A 85 5.93 6.57 -3.87
N GLU A 86 4.99 7.44 -4.23
CA GLU A 86 5.24 8.58 -5.11
C GLU A 86 5.68 9.84 -4.36
N THR A 87 5.37 9.95 -3.06
CA THR A 87 5.61 11.17 -2.26
C THR A 87 7.09 11.55 -2.19
N LEU A 88 7.98 10.57 -2.05
CA LEU A 88 9.44 10.79 -1.99
C LEU A 88 10.17 10.28 -3.24
N CYS A 89 9.46 10.11 -4.36
CA CYS A 89 10.09 9.73 -5.61
C CYS A 89 11.15 10.76 -6.00
N THR A 90 12.39 10.33 -6.24
CA THR A 90 13.51 11.22 -6.60
C THR A 90 13.26 12.04 -7.86
N ARG A 91 12.37 11.58 -8.75
CA ARG A 91 12.04 12.30 -9.99
C ARG A 91 11.25 13.60 -9.77
N HIS A 92 10.71 13.83 -8.56
CA HIS A 92 10.12 15.13 -8.18
C HIS A 92 11.08 16.30 -8.41
N ASP A 93 12.38 16.07 -8.24
CA ASP A 93 13.43 17.08 -8.43
C ASP A 93 13.66 17.45 -9.92
N LYS A 94 12.86 16.90 -10.85
CA LYS A 94 12.97 17.10 -12.30
C LYS A 94 11.66 17.48 -12.97
N ASP A 95 10.75 16.52 -13.17
CA ASP A 95 9.52 16.69 -13.95
C ASP A 95 8.31 15.95 -13.33
N GLY A 96 8.37 15.72 -12.02
CA GLY A 96 7.32 15.06 -11.24
C GLY A 96 7.57 13.56 -11.04
N ALA A 97 6.98 12.99 -9.98
CA ALA A 97 7.11 11.57 -9.69
C ALA A 97 6.73 10.67 -10.88
N VAL A 98 7.28 9.44 -10.86
CA VAL A 98 6.77 8.35 -11.69
C VAL A 98 5.36 8.00 -11.20
N SER A 99 4.40 7.86 -12.11
CA SER A 99 3.01 7.45 -11.85
C SER A 99 2.92 5.96 -11.51
N ILE A 100 3.52 5.58 -10.39
CA ILE A 100 3.60 4.21 -9.88
C ILE A 100 2.20 3.62 -9.70
N ASN A 101 1.25 4.39 -9.20
CA ASN A 101 -0.13 3.96 -8.99
C ASN A 101 -0.84 3.62 -10.30
N ALA A 102 -0.67 4.48 -11.32
CA ALA A 102 -1.21 4.25 -12.66
C ALA A 102 -0.61 2.99 -13.31
N MET A 103 0.69 2.76 -13.10
CA MET A 103 1.36 1.55 -13.57
C MET A 103 0.91 0.28 -12.85
N GLU A 104 0.71 0.32 -11.53
CA GLU A 104 0.18 -0.82 -10.76
C GLU A 104 -1.24 -1.17 -11.22
N ARG A 105 -2.09 -0.16 -11.45
CA ARG A 105 -3.40 -0.33 -12.06
C ARG A 105 -3.32 -0.96 -13.45
N PHE A 106 -2.46 -0.42 -14.32
CA PHE A 106 -2.27 -0.94 -15.67
C PHE A 106 -1.89 -2.42 -15.67
N LEU A 107 -0.88 -2.81 -14.87
CA LEU A 107 -0.43 -4.20 -14.79
C LEU A 107 -1.52 -5.12 -14.21
N GLY A 108 -2.29 -4.63 -13.23
CA GLY A 108 -3.44 -5.36 -12.68
C GLY A 108 -4.52 -5.61 -13.72
N ASP A 109 -4.95 -4.58 -14.44
CA ASP A 109 -5.96 -4.65 -15.50
C ASP A 109 -5.48 -5.50 -16.69
N TRP A 110 -4.22 -5.35 -17.06
CA TRP A 110 -3.56 -6.14 -18.11
C TRP A 110 -3.58 -7.64 -17.77
N ALA A 111 -3.27 -8.01 -16.52
CA ALA A 111 -3.30 -9.40 -16.07
C ALA A 111 -4.72 -9.98 -16.02
N LEU A 112 -5.71 -9.17 -15.63
CA LEU A 112 -7.13 -9.55 -15.68
C LEU A 112 -7.58 -9.82 -17.12
N SER A 113 -7.22 -8.94 -18.06
CA SER A 113 -7.58 -9.12 -19.48
C SER A 113 -7.01 -10.39 -20.12
N ARG A 114 -5.91 -10.92 -19.57
CA ARG A 114 -5.25 -12.16 -19.99
C ARG A 114 -5.62 -13.38 -19.15
N SER A 115 -6.47 -13.20 -18.14
CA SER A 115 -6.84 -14.27 -17.19
C SER A 115 -5.62 -14.95 -16.57
N LEU A 116 -4.58 -14.17 -16.23
CA LEU A 116 -3.37 -14.73 -15.65
C LEU A 116 -3.63 -15.29 -14.25
N SER A 117 -3.17 -16.53 -14.03
CA SER A 117 -3.23 -17.19 -12.73
C SER A 117 -2.09 -16.72 -11.82
N LEU A 118 -2.39 -16.59 -10.52
CA LEU A 118 -1.39 -16.24 -9.52
C LEU A 118 -0.30 -17.32 -9.39
N PRO A 119 0.98 -16.94 -9.20
CA PRO A 119 2.09 -17.89 -9.17
C PRO A 119 2.15 -18.70 -7.87
N ARG A 120 2.20 -20.04 -8.01
CA ARG A 120 2.55 -20.97 -6.92
C ARG A 120 4.08 -20.99 -6.73
N ILE A 121 4.52 -21.01 -5.47
CA ILE A 121 5.95 -21.15 -5.11
C ILE A 121 6.32 -22.63 -5.04
N GLU A 122 5.48 -23.42 -4.37
CA GLU A 122 5.75 -24.82 -4.13
C GLU A 122 4.74 -25.69 -4.89
N SER A 123 5.25 -26.77 -5.50
CA SER A 123 4.40 -27.79 -6.14
C SER A 123 3.91 -28.86 -5.16
N LYS A 124 4.50 -28.91 -3.95
CA LYS A 124 4.10 -29.85 -2.89
C LYS A 124 2.92 -29.30 -2.09
N SER A 125 2.06 -30.19 -1.63
CA SER A 125 1.04 -29.88 -0.64
C SER A 125 1.56 -30.19 0.77
N TYR A 126 1.02 -29.47 1.74
CA TYR A 126 1.27 -29.70 3.16
C TYR A 126 0.03 -30.29 3.84
N PRO A 127 0.19 -31.19 4.83
CA PRO A 127 -0.94 -31.76 5.56
C PRO A 127 -1.58 -30.77 6.55
N GLU A 128 -0.84 -29.75 6.98
CA GLU A 128 -1.34 -28.73 7.89
C GLU A 128 -2.42 -27.86 7.22
N THR A 129 -3.51 -27.61 7.92
CA THR A 129 -4.62 -26.79 7.45
C THR A 129 -4.61 -25.42 8.12
N VAL A 130 -5.10 -24.41 7.40
CA VAL A 130 -5.07 -23.01 7.82
C VAL A 130 -6.48 -22.40 7.83
N GLY A 131 -6.89 -21.88 8.98
CA GLY A 131 -8.11 -21.10 9.14
C GLY A 131 -7.83 -19.60 9.02
N VAL A 132 -8.65 -18.87 8.27
CA VAL A 132 -8.53 -17.41 8.11
C VAL A 132 -9.87 -16.78 8.44
N ILE A 133 -9.91 -15.88 9.42
CA ILE A 133 -11.13 -15.24 9.89
C ILE A 133 -11.24 -13.85 9.24
N GLY A 134 -12.34 -13.60 8.55
CA GLY A 134 -12.58 -12.42 7.73
C GLY A 134 -11.94 -12.52 6.34
N SER A 135 -12.48 -11.79 5.37
CA SER A 135 -12.01 -11.77 3.97
C SER A 135 -11.51 -10.40 3.50
N GLY A 136 -11.07 -9.55 4.42
CA GLY A 136 -10.48 -8.26 4.09
C GLY A 136 -9.08 -8.38 3.44
N PRO A 137 -8.43 -7.24 3.09
CA PRO A 137 -7.13 -7.26 2.42
C PRO A 137 -6.08 -8.09 3.18
N ALA A 138 -5.96 -7.94 4.49
CA ALA A 138 -4.99 -8.69 5.29
C ALA A 138 -5.22 -10.21 5.18
N SER A 139 -6.47 -10.65 5.35
CA SER A 139 -6.86 -12.05 5.25
C SER A 139 -6.66 -12.63 3.85
N LEU A 140 -7.00 -11.89 2.80
CA LEU A 140 -6.78 -12.31 1.41
C LEU A 140 -5.28 -12.44 1.10
N SER A 141 -4.46 -11.52 1.59
CA SER A 141 -3.00 -11.60 1.46
C SER A 141 -2.43 -12.81 2.22
N PHE A 142 -2.88 -13.02 3.46
CA PHE A 142 -2.47 -14.16 4.27
C PHE A 142 -2.84 -15.49 3.59
N ALA A 143 -4.10 -15.63 3.18
CA ALA A 143 -4.61 -16.81 2.49
C ALA A 143 -3.85 -17.07 1.18
N TYR A 144 -3.64 -16.05 0.36
CA TYR A 144 -2.83 -16.13 -0.86
C TYR A 144 -1.42 -16.67 -0.57
N GLN A 145 -0.74 -16.10 0.42
CA GLN A 145 0.63 -16.44 0.74
C GLN A 145 0.75 -17.86 1.30
N MET A 146 -0.22 -18.34 2.08
CA MET A 146 -0.24 -19.73 2.54
C MET A 146 -0.59 -20.69 1.39
N ALA A 147 -1.63 -20.40 0.61
CA ALA A 147 -2.09 -21.28 -0.48
C ALA A 147 -1.05 -21.45 -1.58
N ARG A 148 -0.34 -20.37 -1.97
CA ARG A 148 0.74 -20.44 -2.97
C ARG A 148 1.95 -21.25 -2.51
N ARG A 149 2.08 -21.54 -1.20
CA ARG A 149 3.08 -22.43 -0.60
C ARG A 149 2.56 -23.87 -0.42
N GLY A 150 1.32 -24.17 -0.81
CA GLY A 150 0.79 -25.53 -0.80
C GLY A 150 -0.03 -25.92 0.43
N TYR A 151 -0.40 -24.96 1.29
CA TYR A 151 -1.34 -25.21 2.39
C TYR A 151 -2.79 -25.20 1.92
N GLU A 152 -3.64 -26.02 2.55
CA GLU A 152 -5.09 -25.92 2.42
C GLU A 152 -5.62 -24.80 3.31
N VAL A 153 -6.35 -23.85 2.72
CA VAL A 153 -6.81 -22.65 3.42
C VAL A 153 -8.33 -22.54 3.35
N THR A 154 -8.96 -22.27 4.50
CA THR A 154 -10.39 -21.93 4.59
C THR A 154 -10.56 -20.53 5.16
N ILE A 155 -11.21 -19.65 4.40
CA ILE A 155 -11.62 -18.32 4.84
C ILE A 155 -13.03 -18.42 5.43
N TYR A 156 -13.23 -17.93 6.65
CA TYR A 156 -14.52 -17.78 7.33
C TYR A 156 -14.95 -16.32 7.24
N GLU A 157 -15.95 -16.05 6.40
CA GLU A 157 -16.44 -14.68 6.13
C GLU A 157 -17.83 -14.50 6.74
N GLN A 158 -17.99 -13.44 7.53
CA GLN A 158 -19.26 -13.12 8.20
C GLN A 158 -20.38 -12.79 7.20
N ARG A 159 -20.04 -12.20 6.06
CA ARG A 159 -20.98 -11.75 5.03
C ARG A 159 -21.16 -12.79 3.92
N ASP A 160 -21.97 -12.44 2.93
CA ASP A 160 -22.35 -13.29 1.80
C ASP A 160 -21.24 -13.45 0.75
N LYS A 161 -20.31 -12.49 0.67
CA LYS A 161 -19.23 -12.47 -0.32
C LYS A 161 -17.90 -11.99 0.26
N PRO A 162 -16.76 -12.54 -0.22
CA PRO A 162 -15.44 -12.14 0.25
C PRO A 162 -15.01 -10.76 -0.26
N GLY A 163 -14.16 -10.06 0.50
CA GLY A 163 -13.54 -8.79 0.12
C GLY A 163 -13.49 -7.74 1.24
N GLY A 164 -14.18 -7.97 2.36
CA GLY A 164 -14.22 -7.06 3.51
C GLY A 164 -14.52 -5.61 3.13
N MET A 165 -13.80 -4.64 3.69
CA MET A 165 -14.03 -3.21 3.42
C MET A 165 -13.84 -2.81 1.94
N LEU A 166 -13.05 -3.56 1.16
CA LEU A 166 -12.95 -3.34 -0.30
C LEU A 166 -14.31 -3.54 -0.97
N ARG A 167 -15.05 -4.56 -0.52
CA ARG A 167 -16.40 -4.86 -0.99
C ARG A 167 -17.43 -3.92 -0.38
N TYR A 168 -17.43 -3.79 0.94
CA TYR A 168 -18.57 -3.24 1.66
C TYR A 168 -18.48 -1.73 1.90
N ALA A 169 -17.29 -1.12 1.94
CA ALA A 169 -17.15 0.32 2.18
C ALA A 169 -16.78 1.13 0.92
N ILE A 170 -15.86 0.67 0.08
CA ILE A 170 -15.37 1.47 -1.06
C ILE A 170 -16.46 1.53 -2.15
N PRO A 171 -16.84 2.72 -2.67
CA PRO A 171 -17.85 2.87 -3.73
C PRO A 171 -17.41 2.29 -5.09
N ASP A 172 -18.38 1.94 -5.94
CA ASP A 172 -18.13 1.26 -7.22
C ASP A 172 -17.42 2.18 -8.23
N TYR A 173 -17.69 3.49 -8.20
CA TYR A 173 -16.99 4.50 -9.01
C TYR A 173 -15.49 4.62 -8.69
N ARG A 174 -15.03 4.08 -7.55
CA ARG A 174 -13.61 3.98 -7.17
C ARG A 174 -13.05 2.57 -7.34
N LEU A 175 -13.85 1.56 -7.02
CA LEU A 175 -13.46 0.16 -7.12
C LEU A 175 -14.61 -0.66 -7.71
N PRO A 176 -14.60 -0.87 -9.04
CA PRO A 176 -15.62 -1.66 -9.71
C PRO A 176 -15.67 -3.10 -9.18
N ARG A 177 -16.87 -3.68 -9.11
CA ARG A 177 -17.11 -4.97 -8.45
C ARG A 177 -16.50 -6.11 -9.22
N GLU A 178 -16.59 -6.06 -10.54
CA GLU A 178 -16.02 -7.03 -11.47
C GLU A 178 -14.50 -7.12 -11.33
N ILE A 179 -13.82 -5.99 -11.04
CA ILE A 179 -12.38 -5.97 -10.81
C ILE A 179 -12.06 -6.69 -9.51
N LEU A 180 -12.71 -6.31 -8.40
CA LEU A 180 -12.51 -6.95 -7.10
C LEU A 180 -12.86 -8.45 -7.15
N ASP A 181 -13.99 -8.80 -7.76
CA ASP A 181 -14.46 -10.18 -7.89
C ASP A 181 -13.43 -11.02 -8.67
N ALA A 182 -12.89 -10.50 -9.76
CA ALA A 182 -11.89 -11.22 -10.55
C ALA A 182 -10.56 -11.40 -9.82
N GLU A 183 -10.10 -10.40 -9.04
CA GLU A 183 -8.88 -10.57 -8.24
C GLU A 183 -9.05 -11.52 -7.05
N VAL A 184 -10.19 -11.45 -6.36
CA VAL A 184 -10.52 -12.39 -5.28
C VAL A 184 -10.62 -13.80 -5.85
N GLN A 185 -11.30 -13.97 -6.99
CA GLN A 185 -11.44 -15.27 -7.65
C GLN A 185 -10.08 -15.90 -8.00
N ARG A 186 -9.11 -15.11 -8.50
CA ARG A 186 -7.73 -15.59 -8.74
C ARG A 186 -7.04 -16.11 -7.49
N ILE A 187 -7.34 -15.57 -6.31
CA ILE A 187 -6.84 -16.10 -5.02
C ILE A 187 -7.52 -17.43 -4.71
N LEU A 188 -8.84 -17.52 -4.90
CA LEU A 188 -9.63 -18.73 -4.60
C LEU A 188 -9.19 -19.94 -5.45
N GLU A 189 -8.79 -19.70 -6.70
CA GLU A 189 -8.23 -20.71 -7.62
C GLU A 189 -6.94 -21.38 -7.12
N LEU A 190 -6.31 -20.86 -6.05
CA LEU A 190 -5.16 -21.48 -5.41
C LEU A 190 -5.52 -22.60 -4.41
N ASN A 191 -6.75 -23.12 -4.47
CA ASN A 191 -7.35 -24.04 -3.49
C ASN A 191 -7.66 -23.38 -2.15
N VAL A 192 -8.18 -22.15 -2.20
CA VAL A 192 -8.70 -21.46 -1.01
C VAL A 192 -10.22 -21.62 -1.00
N SER A 193 -10.74 -22.22 0.06
CA SER A 193 -12.18 -22.35 0.29
C SER A 193 -12.72 -21.14 1.05
N VAL A 194 -13.99 -20.79 0.83
CA VAL A 194 -14.67 -19.72 1.57
C VAL A 194 -15.97 -20.24 2.18
N ALA A 195 -16.07 -20.15 3.51
CA ALA A 195 -17.29 -20.34 4.27
C ALA A 195 -17.94 -18.97 4.51
N ASN A 196 -18.82 -18.56 3.61
CA ASN A 196 -19.60 -17.32 3.76
C ASN A 196 -20.66 -17.47 4.87
N ASN A 197 -21.18 -16.34 5.35
CA ASN A 197 -22.16 -16.26 6.44
C ASN A 197 -21.70 -16.96 7.73
N SER A 198 -20.39 -16.99 7.97
CA SER A 198 -19.75 -17.58 9.15
C SER A 198 -19.25 -16.46 10.07
N ASP A 199 -20.08 -16.09 11.04
CA ASP A 199 -19.74 -15.09 12.06
C ASP A 199 -18.94 -15.74 13.18
N VAL A 200 -17.61 -15.62 13.14
CA VAL A 200 -16.72 -16.20 14.15
C VAL A 200 -16.82 -15.40 15.44
N GLY A 201 -17.05 -16.10 16.55
CA GLY A 201 -17.39 -15.54 17.85
C GLY A 201 -18.88 -15.65 18.20
N THR A 202 -19.76 -15.70 17.19
CA THR A 202 -21.21 -15.84 17.36
C THR A 202 -21.73 -17.21 16.92
N THR A 203 -21.43 -17.61 15.68
CA THR A 203 -21.93 -18.85 15.05
C THR A 203 -20.94 -20.01 15.18
N ILE A 204 -19.64 -19.71 15.24
CA ILE A 204 -18.55 -20.66 15.46
C ILE A 204 -17.54 -20.04 16.43
N GLY A 205 -17.07 -20.81 17.40
CA GLY A 205 -16.11 -20.32 18.40
C GLY A 205 -14.69 -20.24 17.85
N LEU A 206 -13.88 -19.30 18.35
CA LEU A 206 -12.45 -19.23 18.00
C LEU A 206 -11.69 -20.51 18.40
N ASP A 207 -11.97 -21.05 19.60
CA ASP A 207 -11.31 -22.26 20.08
C ASP A 207 -11.61 -23.48 19.19
N GLU A 208 -12.84 -23.58 18.66
CA GLU A 208 -13.19 -24.62 17.68
C GLU A 208 -12.33 -24.51 16.42
N LEU A 209 -12.08 -23.29 15.94
CA LEU A 209 -11.21 -23.07 14.78
C LEU A 209 -9.74 -23.39 15.09
N ARG A 210 -9.27 -23.10 16.30
CA ARG A 210 -7.91 -23.45 16.76
C ARG A 210 -7.72 -24.96 16.92
N ASP A 211 -8.77 -25.70 17.24
CA ASP A 211 -8.75 -27.17 17.29
C ASP A 211 -8.86 -27.80 15.89
N ARG A 212 -9.56 -27.14 14.96
CA ARG A 212 -9.73 -27.62 13.57
C ARG A 212 -8.51 -27.41 12.69
N HIS A 213 -7.74 -26.35 12.95
CA HIS A 213 -6.65 -25.92 12.09
C HIS A 213 -5.34 -25.82 12.85
N GLU A 214 -4.24 -26.25 12.23
CA GLU A 214 -2.90 -26.07 12.79
C GLU A 214 -2.54 -24.60 12.99
N LEU A 215 -3.14 -23.69 12.22
CA LEU A 215 -2.93 -22.26 12.35
C LEU A 215 -4.19 -21.47 12.01
N VAL A 216 -4.42 -20.39 12.76
CA VAL A 216 -5.50 -19.43 12.55
C VAL A 216 -4.95 -18.02 12.34
N PHE A 217 -5.48 -17.30 11.35
CA PHE A 217 -5.26 -15.87 11.15
C PHE A 217 -6.54 -15.07 11.41
N LEU A 218 -6.45 -14.03 12.23
CA LEU A 218 -7.53 -13.11 12.55
C LEU A 218 -7.38 -11.81 11.75
N GLY A 219 -8.37 -11.49 10.94
CA GLY A 219 -8.46 -10.24 10.17
C GLY A 219 -9.90 -9.74 10.08
N LEU A 220 -10.52 -9.49 11.23
CA LEU A 220 -11.92 -9.05 11.34
C LEU A 220 -12.15 -7.64 10.79
N GLY A 221 -11.13 -6.79 10.91
CA GLY A 221 -11.14 -5.38 10.59
C GLY A 221 -11.85 -4.51 11.64
N ALA A 222 -11.90 -3.21 11.35
CA ALA A 222 -12.58 -2.22 12.17
C ALA A 222 -13.99 -1.93 11.63
N GLN A 223 -14.95 -2.83 11.87
CA GLN A 223 -16.28 -2.72 11.27
C GLN A 223 -17.24 -1.80 12.04
N ALA A 224 -17.02 -1.61 13.36
CA ALA A 224 -17.87 -0.78 14.19
C ALA A 224 -17.60 0.71 13.95
N ALA A 225 -18.66 1.50 13.78
CA ALA A 225 -18.55 2.94 13.80
C ALA A 225 -18.52 3.50 15.23
N ARG A 226 -17.68 4.50 15.48
CA ARG A 226 -17.68 5.21 16.77
C ARG A 226 -18.77 6.27 16.84
N ALA A 227 -19.52 6.28 17.94
CA ALA A 227 -20.47 7.33 18.26
C ALA A 227 -19.76 8.67 18.52
N LEU A 228 -20.47 9.78 18.28
CA LEU A 228 -19.96 11.13 18.58
C LEU A 228 -20.02 11.45 20.08
N GLY A 229 -20.93 10.79 20.81
CA GLY A 229 -21.21 11.04 22.21
C GLY A 229 -21.99 12.34 22.44
N ILE A 230 -22.76 12.80 21.45
CA ILE A 230 -23.50 14.07 21.52
C ILE A 230 -25.01 13.86 21.68
N PRO A 231 -25.73 14.78 22.36
CA PRO A 231 -27.18 14.69 22.49
C PRO A 231 -27.88 14.66 21.13
N GLY A 232 -28.84 13.76 20.98
CA GLY A 232 -29.66 13.61 19.76
C GLY A 232 -29.05 12.71 18.68
N GLU A 233 -27.87 12.12 18.88
CA GLU A 233 -27.20 11.27 17.89
C GLU A 233 -27.95 9.97 17.55
N LYS A 234 -28.78 9.46 18.46
CA LYS A 234 -29.52 8.20 18.26
C LYS A 234 -30.85 8.41 17.55
N GLY A 235 -31.21 7.47 16.67
CA GLY A 235 -32.51 7.40 16.01
C GLY A 235 -32.47 7.73 14.51
N PRO A 236 -33.61 7.60 13.80
CA PRO A 236 -33.67 7.68 12.34
C PRO A 236 -33.06 8.96 11.77
N GLY A 237 -32.43 8.86 10.59
CA GLY A 237 -31.77 9.97 9.93
C GLY A 237 -30.34 10.25 10.39
N VAL A 238 -29.81 9.49 11.36
CA VAL A 238 -28.38 9.47 11.69
C VAL A 238 -27.84 8.10 11.34
N LEU A 239 -26.83 8.05 10.48
CA LEU A 239 -26.22 6.82 9.96
C LEU A 239 -24.71 6.85 10.22
N ALA A 240 -24.11 5.70 10.47
CA ALA A 240 -22.67 5.59 10.34
C ALA A 240 -22.25 5.64 8.86
N GLY A 241 -21.04 6.12 8.59
CA GLY A 241 -20.50 6.20 7.23
C GLY A 241 -20.44 4.83 6.54
N ILE A 242 -19.94 3.80 7.23
CA ILE A 242 -19.90 2.43 6.68
C ILE A 242 -21.31 1.93 6.40
N ASP A 243 -22.22 2.04 7.37
CA ASP A 243 -23.61 1.57 7.22
C ASP A 243 -24.30 2.24 6.03
N TYR A 244 -24.11 3.55 5.84
CA TYR A 244 -24.67 4.27 4.71
C TYR A 244 -24.10 3.76 3.38
N LEU A 245 -22.78 3.62 3.28
CA LEU A 245 -22.11 3.11 2.07
C LEU A 245 -22.52 1.68 1.75
N GLN A 246 -22.72 0.84 2.77
CA GLN A 246 -23.25 -0.51 2.60
C GLN A 246 -24.72 -0.49 2.16
N GLN A 247 -25.58 0.23 2.85
CA GLN A 247 -27.01 0.33 2.53
C GLN A 247 -27.22 0.80 1.10
N ARG A 248 -26.44 1.79 0.64
CA ARG A 248 -26.49 2.32 -0.72
C ARG A 248 -26.26 1.23 -1.77
N LYS A 249 -25.37 0.26 -1.50
CA LYS A 249 -25.07 -0.85 -2.41
C LYS A 249 -26.20 -1.86 -2.48
N GLU A 250 -26.85 -2.12 -1.35
CA GLU A 250 -28.00 -3.03 -1.29
C GLU A 250 -29.26 -2.38 -1.88
N ARG A 251 -29.41 -1.07 -1.68
CA ARG A 251 -30.54 -0.27 -2.17
C ARG A 251 -30.17 1.22 -2.19
N ALA A 252 -30.13 1.81 -3.38
CA ALA A 252 -30.03 3.25 -3.52
C ALA A 252 -31.37 3.92 -3.18
N ASP A 253 -31.49 4.43 -1.95
CA ASP A 253 -32.57 5.37 -1.62
C ASP A 253 -32.23 6.74 -2.22
N SER A 254 -33.13 7.28 -3.04
CA SER A 254 -32.95 8.65 -3.54
C SER A 254 -32.87 9.65 -2.38
N LEU A 255 -31.82 10.46 -2.38
CA LEU A 255 -31.63 11.57 -1.44
C LEU A 255 -31.97 12.91 -2.08
N GLN A 256 -32.75 12.89 -3.17
CA GLN A 256 -33.13 14.08 -3.93
C GLN A 256 -33.67 15.18 -2.99
N ASP A 257 -33.09 16.37 -3.12
CA ASP A 257 -33.44 17.58 -2.37
C ASP A 257 -33.27 17.49 -0.85
N GLN A 258 -32.67 16.42 -0.32
CA GLN A 258 -32.36 16.29 1.11
C GLN A 258 -31.06 17.01 1.46
N LYS A 259 -31.03 17.63 2.64
CA LYS A 259 -29.82 18.22 3.22
C LYS A 259 -29.09 17.19 4.05
N VAL A 260 -27.89 16.83 3.62
CA VAL A 260 -27.07 15.80 4.27
C VAL A 260 -25.82 16.46 4.87
N LEU A 261 -25.62 16.28 6.17
CA LEU A 261 -24.39 16.66 6.84
C LEU A 261 -23.50 15.43 7.05
N VAL A 262 -22.29 15.46 6.53
CA VAL A 262 -21.29 14.38 6.72
C VAL A 262 -20.26 14.87 7.72
N ILE A 263 -20.00 14.09 8.79
CA ILE A 263 -19.09 14.48 9.87
C ILE A 263 -17.85 13.59 9.80
N GLY A 264 -16.70 14.16 9.46
CA GLY A 264 -15.46 13.43 9.34
C GLY A 264 -14.48 14.10 8.37
N GLY A 265 -13.31 13.50 8.19
CA GLY A 265 -12.31 13.97 7.22
C GLY A 265 -11.45 12.87 6.62
N GLY A 266 -11.75 11.59 6.90
CA GLY A 266 -11.07 10.46 6.26
C GLY A 266 -11.73 10.05 4.96
N ASN A 267 -11.16 9.05 4.28
CA ASN A 267 -11.69 8.53 3.02
C ASN A 267 -13.16 8.12 3.14
N THR A 268 -13.56 7.45 4.22
CA THR A 268 -14.98 7.11 4.47
C THR A 268 -15.90 8.33 4.47
N ALA A 269 -15.44 9.49 4.97
CA ALA A 269 -16.25 10.71 4.98
C ALA A 269 -16.38 11.28 3.56
N ILE A 270 -15.30 11.24 2.77
CA ILE A 270 -15.31 11.69 1.38
C ILE A 270 -16.17 10.76 0.51
N ASP A 271 -15.98 9.45 0.62
CA ASP A 271 -16.77 8.45 -0.09
C ASP A 271 -18.26 8.59 0.23
N ALA A 272 -18.63 8.76 1.51
CA ALA A 272 -20.00 8.99 1.90
C ALA A 272 -20.57 10.32 1.38
N ALA A 273 -19.78 11.40 1.39
CA ALA A 273 -20.22 12.70 0.89
C ALA A 273 -20.45 12.69 -0.63
N ARG A 274 -19.51 12.11 -1.38
CA ARG A 274 -19.59 11.93 -2.84
C ARG A 274 -20.73 11.01 -3.24
N SER A 275 -20.93 9.92 -2.52
CA SER A 275 -22.06 8.99 -2.72
C SER A 275 -23.40 9.69 -2.46
N ALA A 276 -23.53 10.42 -1.35
CA ALA A 276 -24.76 11.15 -1.04
C ALA A 276 -25.05 12.26 -2.07
N ARG A 277 -23.99 12.89 -2.59
CA ARG A 277 -24.11 13.91 -3.62
C ARG A 277 -24.62 13.33 -4.94
N ARG A 278 -24.07 12.18 -5.35
CA ARG A 278 -24.52 11.39 -6.49
C ARG A 278 -25.98 10.92 -6.36
N ASP A 279 -26.44 10.67 -5.14
CA ASP A 279 -27.83 10.27 -4.86
C ASP A 279 -28.82 11.48 -4.84
N GLY A 280 -28.35 12.69 -5.18
CA GLY A 280 -29.17 13.89 -5.36
C GLY A 280 -29.22 14.84 -4.15
N ALA A 281 -28.44 14.59 -3.10
CA ALA A 281 -28.46 15.43 -1.90
C ALA A 281 -27.72 16.77 -2.06
N ASP A 282 -28.10 17.77 -1.24
CA ASP A 282 -27.25 18.92 -0.92
C ASP A 282 -26.35 18.55 0.26
N VAL A 283 -25.05 18.39 -0.01
CA VAL A 283 -24.10 17.81 0.94
C VAL A 283 -23.18 18.88 1.51
N VAL A 284 -23.07 18.92 2.85
CA VAL A 284 -22.02 19.67 3.55
C VAL A 284 -21.20 18.73 4.41
N LEU A 285 -19.90 18.67 4.16
CA LEU A 285 -18.93 17.95 4.98
C LEU A 285 -18.38 18.86 6.08
N LEU A 286 -18.48 18.40 7.31
CA LEU A 286 -18.02 19.06 8.53
C LEU A 286 -16.74 18.42 9.02
N TYR A 287 -15.66 19.20 9.10
CA TYR A 287 -14.39 18.73 9.61
C TYR A 287 -13.84 19.63 10.71
N ARG A 288 -13.40 19.01 11.81
CA ARG A 288 -12.93 19.72 13.02
C ARG A 288 -11.55 20.38 12.87
N ARG A 289 -10.76 20.03 11.85
CA ARG A 289 -9.44 20.64 11.56
C ARG A 289 -9.50 21.42 10.25
N SER A 290 -8.34 21.94 9.82
CA SER A 290 -8.23 22.52 8.48
C SER A 290 -8.05 21.43 7.42
N GLU A 291 -8.20 21.81 6.16
CA GLU A 291 -7.93 20.94 5.02
C GLU A 291 -6.53 20.32 5.04
N LYS A 292 -5.51 21.06 5.49
CA LYS A 292 -4.13 20.56 5.57
C LYS A 292 -3.95 19.36 6.49
N GLU A 293 -4.81 19.23 7.50
CA GLU A 293 -4.79 18.08 8.41
C GLU A 293 -5.78 16.97 8.00
N MET A 294 -6.44 17.10 6.84
CA MET A 294 -7.39 16.10 6.36
C MET A 294 -6.64 14.81 5.98
N PRO A 295 -6.99 13.64 6.54
CA PRO A 295 -6.32 12.39 6.22
C PRO A 295 -6.82 11.73 4.91
N ALA A 296 -7.87 12.25 4.28
CA ALA A 296 -8.35 11.73 3.01
C ALA A 296 -7.39 12.01 1.84
N ILE A 297 -7.47 11.18 0.80
CA ILE A 297 -6.70 11.34 -0.43
C ILE A 297 -7.05 12.67 -1.09
N SER A 298 -6.05 13.48 -1.42
CA SER A 298 -6.25 14.85 -1.90
C SER A 298 -7.03 14.94 -3.21
N SER A 299 -6.81 14.03 -4.16
CA SER A 299 -7.57 13.97 -5.41
C SER A 299 -9.05 13.69 -5.17
N GLU A 300 -9.38 12.82 -4.22
CA GLU A 300 -10.75 12.49 -3.84
C GLU A 300 -11.48 13.68 -3.20
N VAL A 301 -10.75 14.49 -2.42
CA VAL A 301 -11.29 15.73 -1.84
C VAL A 301 -11.60 16.73 -2.94
N GLU A 302 -10.74 16.83 -3.95
CA GLU A 302 -10.97 17.72 -5.09
C GLU A 302 -12.16 17.26 -5.94
N ASP A 303 -12.27 15.96 -6.22
CA ASP A 303 -13.43 15.41 -6.91
C ASP A 303 -14.74 15.69 -6.18
N ALA A 304 -14.75 15.58 -4.86
CA ALA A 304 -15.92 15.92 -4.07
C ALA A 304 -16.33 17.39 -4.27
N ARG A 305 -15.38 18.31 -4.42
CA ARG A 305 -15.68 19.73 -4.73
C ARG A 305 -16.25 19.89 -6.13
N VAL A 306 -15.66 19.23 -7.11
CA VAL A 306 -16.14 19.23 -8.50
C VAL A 306 -17.60 18.75 -8.57
N GLU A 307 -17.95 17.74 -7.78
CA GLU A 307 -19.32 17.22 -7.66
C GLU A 307 -20.28 18.16 -6.89
N GLY A 308 -19.76 19.20 -6.26
CA GLY A 308 -20.53 20.20 -5.51
C GLY A 308 -20.71 19.92 -4.01
N VAL A 309 -19.91 19.01 -3.43
CA VAL A 309 -19.84 18.86 -1.97
C VAL A 309 -19.27 20.13 -1.35
N LYS A 310 -19.99 20.72 -0.40
CA LYS A 310 -19.55 21.90 0.34
C LYS A 310 -18.73 21.47 1.55
N PHE A 311 -17.66 22.21 1.86
CA PHE A 311 -16.80 21.93 3.01
C PHE A 311 -16.92 23.03 4.07
N ARG A 312 -17.09 22.63 5.34
CA ARG A 312 -16.96 23.50 6.50
C ARG A 312 -15.85 22.95 7.39
N PHE A 313 -14.73 23.66 7.39
CA PHE A 313 -13.57 23.36 8.22
C PHE A 313 -13.67 24.03 9.58
N LEU A 314 -12.83 23.56 10.51
CA LEU A 314 -12.74 24.08 11.87
C LEU A 314 -14.10 24.15 12.56
N VAL A 315 -14.91 23.10 12.41
CA VAL A 315 -16.20 22.96 13.09
C VAL A 315 -16.39 21.56 13.65
N SER A 316 -16.99 21.45 14.82
CA SER A 316 -17.35 20.17 15.44
C SER A 316 -18.82 20.17 15.86
N PRO A 317 -19.59 19.10 15.62
CA PRO A 317 -20.97 19.02 16.09
C PRO A 317 -21.01 18.92 17.62
N THR A 318 -21.99 19.60 18.24
CA THR A 318 -22.24 19.57 19.69
C THR A 318 -23.58 18.94 20.04
N ARG A 319 -24.56 18.99 19.14
CA ARG A 319 -25.91 18.44 19.34
C ARG A 319 -26.64 18.23 18.02
N ILE A 320 -27.37 17.13 17.88
CA ILE A 320 -28.33 16.93 16.79
C ILE A 320 -29.72 17.32 17.31
N ARG A 321 -30.31 18.34 16.70
CA ARG A 321 -31.65 18.83 17.05
C ARG A 321 -32.69 18.04 16.26
N ARG A 322 -33.64 17.48 16.99
CA ARG A 322 -34.73 16.67 16.44
C ARG A 322 -36.08 17.32 16.67
N GLU A 323 -36.97 17.15 15.72
CA GLU A 323 -38.37 17.56 15.81
C GLU A 323 -39.25 16.37 15.44
N ARG A 324 -40.17 15.98 16.34
CA ARG A 324 -41.04 14.79 16.18
C ARG A 324 -40.26 13.52 15.78
N GLY A 325 -39.07 13.34 16.38
CA GLY A 325 -38.19 12.19 16.14
C GLY A 325 -37.29 12.29 14.91
N LYS A 326 -37.52 13.25 14.00
CA LYS A 326 -36.73 13.45 12.78
C LYS A 326 -35.60 14.45 13.01
N VAL A 327 -34.47 14.27 12.33
CA VAL A 327 -33.39 15.27 12.31
C VAL A 327 -33.93 16.56 11.69
N ARG A 328 -33.56 17.71 12.29
CA ARG A 328 -33.93 19.03 11.77
C ARG A 328 -32.71 19.92 11.54
N SER A 329 -31.74 19.86 12.44
CA SER A 329 -30.48 20.59 12.32
C SER A 329 -29.39 19.99 13.19
N VAL A 330 -28.14 20.33 12.90
CA VAL A 330 -26.98 20.03 13.73
C VAL A 330 -26.41 21.33 14.27
N GLU A 331 -26.33 21.44 15.58
CA GLU A 331 -25.59 22.49 16.26
C GLU A 331 -24.10 22.18 16.16
N ILE A 332 -23.33 23.14 15.66
CA ILE A 332 -21.89 23.06 15.47
C ILE A 332 -21.20 24.15 16.28
N GLN A 333 -19.99 23.85 16.72
CA GLN A 333 -19.09 24.76 17.41
C GLN A 333 -17.89 25.06 16.53
N ALA A 334 -17.50 26.34 16.45
CA ALA A 334 -16.26 26.74 15.81
C ALA A 334 -15.04 26.21 16.58
N MET A 335 -14.03 25.76 15.84
CA MET A 335 -12.77 25.24 16.35
C MET A 335 -11.62 26.16 15.93
N ARG A 336 -10.50 26.08 16.64
CA ARG A 336 -9.21 26.64 16.23
C ARG A 336 -8.14 25.54 16.30
N LEU A 337 -7.05 25.70 15.56
CA LEU A 337 -5.93 24.77 15.66
C LEU A 337 -5.04 25.12 16.86
N GLY A 338 -4.84 24.17 17.75
CA GLY A 338 -3.85 24.20 18.82
C GLY A 338 -2.51 23.62 18.38
N ASP A 339 -1.76 23.06 19.33
CA ASP A 339 -0.48 22.39 19.04
C ASP A 339 -0.68 21.03 18.34
N PRO A 340 0.37 20.51 17.67
CA PRO A 340 0.38 19.13 17.17
C PRO A 340 0.00 18.08 18.24
N ASP A 341 -0.77 17.09 17.84
CA ASP A 341 -1.04 15.86 18.60
C ASP A 341 0.03 14.79 18.33
N GLU A 342 -0.13 13.60 18.91
CA GLU A 342 0.80 12.47 18.74
C GLU A 342 0.95 12.01 17.28
N SER A 343 -0.02 12.31 16.41
CA SER A 343 0.08 12.05 14.96
C SER A 343 0.78 13.17 14.19
N GLY A 344 1.31 14.19 14.88
CA GLY A 344 1.94 15.37 14.30
C GLY A 344 0.97 16.40 13.74
N ARG A 345 -0.35 16.13 13.79
CA ARG A 345 -1.38 17.02 13.25
C ARG A 345 -1.89 17.96 14.33
N ARG A 346 -2.18 19.21 13.99
CA ARG A 346 -2.65 20.20 14.97
C ARG A 346 -4.01 19.78 15.56
N ARG A 347 -4.11 19.81 16.90
CA ARG A 347 -5.32 19.44 17.62
C ARG A 347 -6.41 20.51 17.42
N PRO A 348 -7.68 20.12 17.29
CA PRO A 348 -8.78 21.07 17.24
C PRO A 348 -9.19 21.45 18.66
N GLU A 349 -9.28 22.75 18.94
CA GLU A 349 -9.72 23.30 20.22
C GLU A 349 -11.03 24.08 20.04
N PRO A 350 -12.03 23.87 20.90
CA PRO A 350 -13.30 24.59 20.79
C PRO A 350 -13.10 26.08 21.05
N VAL A 351 -13.73 26.93 20.23
CA VAL A 351 -13.86 28.36 20.45
C VAL A 351 -15.12 28.60 21.28
N PRO A 352 -15.01 29.08 22.54
CA PRO A 352 -16.17 29.27 23.41
C PRO A 352 -17.18 30.27 22.82
N GLY A 353 -18.48 29.97 22.96
CA GLY A 353 -19.57 30.87 22.59
C GLY A 353 -19.89 30.98 21.10
N GLN A 354 -19.09 30.38 20.21
CA GLN A 354 -19.34 30.40 18.76
C GLN A 354 -20.08 29.14 18.31
N LEU A 355 -21.40 29.17 18.47
CA LEU A 355 -22.32 28.10 18.05
C LEU A 355 -23.18 28.54 16.86
N GLU A 356 -23.40 27.63 15.93
CA GLU A 356 -24.27 27.81 14.76
C GLU A 356 -25.14 26.56 14.59
N CYS A 357 -26.36 26.70 14.03
CA CYS A 357 -27.20 25.56 13.68
C CYS A 357 -27.32 25.42 12.17
N LEU A 358 -26.87 24.28 11.63
CA LEU A 358 -26.99 23.95 10.21
C LEU A 358 -28.22 23.06 9.97
N PRO A 359 -29.15 23.44 9.07
CA PRO A 359 -30.28 22.58 8.70
C PRO A 359 -29.81 21.23 8.12
N ALA A 360 -30.46 20.15 8.52
CA ALA A 360 -30.13 18.80 8.05
C ALA A 360 -31.37 17.90 8.13
N ASP A 361 -31.54 17.05 7.11
CA ASP A 361 -32.55 15.98 7.09
C ASP A 361 -31.90 14.63 7.44
N LYS A 362 -30.63 14.46 7.07
CA LYS A 362 -29.80 13.32 7.47
C LYS A 362 -28.40 13.74 7.93
N VAL A 363 -27.81 12.91 8.78
CA VAL A 363 -26.44 13.07 9.28
C VAL A 363 -25.70 11.75 9.09
N ILE A 364 -24.54 11.80 8.44
CA ILE A 364 -23.66 10.66 8.25
C ILE A 364 -22.41 10.86 9.11
N VAL A 365 -22.15 9.93 10.02
CA VAL A 365 -21.05 10.00 10.99
C VAL A 365 -19.90 9.11 10.53
N ALA A 366 -18.76 9.71 10.18
CA ALA A 366 -17.58 9.04 9.64
C ALA A 366 -16.30 9.50 10.37
N VAL A 367 -16.32 9.48 11.71
CA VAL A 367 -15.24 10.03 12.55
C VAL A 367 -14.16 9.03 12.95
N ALA A 368 -14.52 7.76 13.14
CA ALA A 368 -13.60 6.68 13.48
C ALA A 368 -14.30 5.32 13.42
N GLN A 369 -13.50 4.28 13.29
CA GLN A 369 -13.93 2.89 13.31
C GLN A 369 -13.24 2.14 14.46
N ALA A 370 -13.80 1.01 14.87
CA ALA A 370 -13.23 0.11 15.86
C ALA A 370 -13.58 -1.35 15.50
N PRO A 371 -12.80 -2.34 15.96
CA PRO A 371 -13.16 -3.74 15.81
C PRO A 371 -14.34 -4.11 16.71
N GLU A 372 -15.17 -5.03 16.25
CA GLU A 372 -16.15 -5.75 17.08
C GLU A 372 -15.62 -7.18 17.29
N TRP A 373 -15.29 -7.53 18.53
CA TRP A 373 -14.59 -8.78 18.83
C TRP A 373 -15.52 -9.98 19.04
N ASN A 374 -16.83 -9.76 19.10
CA ASN A 374 -17.86 -10.81 19.12
C ASN A 374 -17.54 -11.99 20.06
N GLY A 375 -17.20 -11.75 21.32
CA GLY A 375 -16.84 -12.82 22.26
C GLY A 375 -15.33 -13.14 22.35
N MET A 376 -14.50 -12.46 21.56
CA MET A 376 -13.03 -12.52 21.61
C MET A 376 -12.44 -11.29 22.32
N GLU A 377 -13.19 -10.61 23.18
CA GLU A 377 -12.75 -9.37 23.86
C GLU A 377 -11.51 -9.60 24.74
N SER A 378 -11.27 -10.83 25.19
CA SER A 378 -10.08 -11.20 25.95
C SER A 378 -8.78 -11.09 25.14
N LEU A 379 -8.85 -11.14 23.81
CA LEU A 379 -7.70 -10.91 22.92
C LEU A 379 -7.36 -9.44 22.77
N ALA A 380 -8.35 -8.56 22.93
CA ALA A 380 -8.15 -7.12 22.85
C ALA A 380 -7.29 -6.64 24.03
N SER A 381 -6.29 -5.83 23.72
CA SER A 381 -5.46 -5.19 24.75
C SER A 381 -6.22 -4.04 25.43
N THR A 382 -5.57 -3.31 26.35
CA THR A 382 -6.09 -2.01 26.79
C THR A 382 -6.23 -1.06 25.59
N GLY A 383 -7.47 -0.69 25.25
CA GLY A 383 -7.83 0.00 24.00
C GLY A 383 -8.32 -1.01 22.97
N SER A 384 -9.37 -0.67 22.20
CA SER A 384 -10.14 -1.58 21.34
C SER A 384 -9.37 -2.36 20.24
N TRP A 385 -8.04 -2.30 20.20
CA TRP A 385 -7.17 -2.83 19.15
C TRP A 385 -6.29 -3.98 19.68
N LEU A 386 -5.86 -4.87 18.79
CA LEU A 386 -4.90 -5.92 19.14
C LEU A 386 -3.48 -5.38 19.26
N ARG A 387 -2.70 -6.05 20.12
CA ARG A 387 -1.24 -5.92 20.17
C ARG A 387 -0.63 -7.24 19.79
N THR A 388 0.07 -7.27 18.66
CA THR A 388 0.80 -8.45 18.17
C THR A 388 2.29 -8.18 18.15
N ALA A 389 3.08 -9.24 17.98
CA ALA A 389 4.46 -9.11 17.57
C ALA A 389 4.57 -8.39 16.21
N ALA A 390 5.78 -7.92 15.87
CA ALA A 390 6.01 -7.14 14.65
C ALA A 390 5.60 -7.88 13.37
N ASP A 391 5.74 -9.21 13.37
CA ASP A 391 5.35 -10.12 12.29
C ASP A 391 3.85 -10.45 12.27
N GLY A 392 3.09 -10.08 13.31
CA GLY A 392 1.67 -10.37 13.42
C GLY A 392 1.32 -11.51 14.38
N LYS A 393 2.29 -12.18 15.02
CA LYS A 393 1.99 -13.25 15.97
C LYS A 393 1.24 -12.73 17.19
N LEU A 394 0.12 -13.36 17.53
CA LEU A 394 -0.74 -12.97 18.66
C LEU A 394 -0.62 -13.95 19.82
N ASP A 395 -0.68 -15.24 19.54
CA ASP A 395 -0.58 -16.33 20.50
C ASP A 395 0.05 -17.57 19.83
N ILE A 396 0.19 -18.68 20.57
CA ILE A 396 0.42 -20.00 19.98
C ILE A 396 -0.61 -20.20 18.87
N ASN A 397 -0.19 -20.70 17.70
CA ASN A 397 -1.02 -20.99 16.53
C ASN A 397 -2.00 -19.89 16.04
N LEU A 398 -1.86 -18.64 16.51
CA LEU A 398 -2.77 -17.54 16.21
C LEU A 398 -2.00 -16.28 15.80
N TRP A 399 -2.36 -15.76 14.63
CA TRP A 399 -1.79 -14.57 14.02
C TRP A 399 -2.89 -13.55 13.75
N ALA A 400 -2.54 -12.27 13.67
CA ALA A 400 -3.49 -11.23 13.31
C ALA A 400 -2.86 -10.06 12.55
N GLY A 401 -3.67 -9.36 11.76
CA GLY A 401 -3.22 -8.20 10.99
C GLY A 401 -4.35 -7.42 10.34
N GLY A 402 -3.98 -6.36 9.63
CA GLY A 402 -4.93 -5.41 9.08
C GLY A 402 -5.44 -4.43 10.13
N ASP A 403 -6.67 -3.96 9.93
CA ASP A 403 -7.26 -2.93 10.79
C ASP A 403 -7.54 -3.41 12.22
N ASP A 404 -7.40 -4.71 12.51
CA ASP A 404 -7.40 -5.30 13.86
C ASP A 404 -6.38 -4.63 14.79
N LYS A 405 -5.26 -4.18 14.21
CA LYS A 405 -4.14 -3.54 14.92
C LYS A 405 -4.26 -2.01 14.96
N GLY A 406 -5.30 -1.44 14.35
CA GLY A 406 -5.48 0.00 14.19
C GLY A 406 -5.78 0.39 12.74
N PRO A 407 -6.42 1.55 12.51
CA PRO A 407 -6.83 1.96 11.17
C PRO A 407 -5.62 2.20 10.26
N GLY A 408 -5.66 1.68 9.05
CA GLY A 408 -4.62 1.88 8.05
C GLY A 408 -5.14 2.04 6.62
N ILE A 409 -4.29 1.70 5.66
CA ILE A 409 -4.64 1.64 4.23
C ILE A 409 -4.63 0.18 3.77
N ALA A 410 -5.33 -0.13 2.68
CA ALA A 410 -5.39 -1.51 2.17
C ALA A 410 -3.99 -2.11 1.93
N SER A 411 -3.03 -1.31 1.42
CA SER A 411 -1.65 -1.76 1.20
C SER A 411 -0.91 -2.13 2.48
N SER A 412 -1.16 -1.46 3.61
CA SER A 412 -0.56 -1.86 4.90
C SER A 412 -1.21 -3.14 5.43
N ALA A 413 -2.52 -3.33 5.21
CA ALA A 413 -3.21 -4.56 5.58
C ALA A 413 -2.68 -5.77 4.78
N LEU A 414 -2.50 -5.62 3.47
CA LEU A 414 -1.86 -6.65 2.62
C LEU A 414 -0.46 -7.01 3.12
N ALA A 415 0.35 -6.01 3.48
CA ALA A 415 1.69 -6.21 4.00
C ALA A 415 1.70 -7.04 5.29
N GLN A 416 0.83 -6.67 6.24
CA GLN A 416 0.71 -7.38 7.52
C GLN A 416 0.25 -8.82 7.33
N GLY A 417 -0.72 -9.07 6.45
CA GLY A 417 -1.14 -10.43 6.10
C GLY A 417 -0.01 -11.26 5.48
N ARG A 418 0.78 -10.66 4.59
CA ARG A 418 1.94 -11.33 3.97
C ARG A 418 3.03 -11.66 4.99
N LEU A 419 3.43 -10.69 5.81
CA LEU A 419 4.48 -10.86 6.83
C LEU A 419 4.08 -11.92 7.86
N ALA A 420 2.82 -11.94 8.25
CA ALA A 420 2.27 -12.98 9.12
C ALA A 420 2.34 -14.36 8.45
N ALA A 421 1.94 -14.49 7.18
CA ALA A 421 1.99 -15.77 6.47
C ALA A 421 3.43 -16.28 6.25
N GLU A 422 4.36 -15.39 5.90
CA GLU A 422 5.78 -15.73 5.74
C GLU A 422 6.38 -16.24 7.05
N SER A 423 6.07 -15.58 8.17
CA SER A 423 6.58 -15.94 9.49
C SER A 423 5.92 -17.19 10.06
N ALA A 424 4.61 -17.34 9.86
CA ALA A 424 3.86 -18.56 10.16
C ALA A 424 4.40 -19.78 9.42
N HIS A 425 4.67 -19.65 8.12
CA HIS A 425 5.28 -20.72 7.34
C HIS A 425 6.69 -21.06 7.86
N ALA A 426 7.51 -20.05 8.17
CA ALA A 426 8.85 -20.29 8.72
C ALA A 426 8.78 -21.06 10.04
N GLU A 427 7.84 -20.71 10.93
CA GLU A 427 7.60 -21.42 12.19
C GLU A 427 7.18 -22.88 11.95
N LEU A 428 6.19 -23.12 11.09
CA LEU A 428 5.73 -24.49 10.77
C LEU A 428 6.83 -25.37 10.17
N ARG A 429 7.80 -24.79 9.48
CA ARG A 429 8.90 -25.51 8.81
C ARG A 429 10.20 -25.51 9.61
N GLY A 430 10.25 -24.86 10.78
CA GLY A 430 11.47 -24.74 11.57
C GLY A 430 12.57 -23.92 10.88
N LEU A 431 12.18 -22.97 10.03
CA LEU A 431 13.08 -22.09 9.29
C LEU A 431 13.36 -20.80 10.10
N PRO A 432 14.47 -20.10 9.81
CA PRO A 432 14.71 -18.78 10.36
C PRO A 432 13.56 -17.82 10.04
N ALA A 433 13.17 -16.99 11.01
CA ALA A 433 12.15 -15.97 10.80
C ALA A 433 12.57 -15.02 9.66
N PRO A 434 11.67 -14.71 8.71
CA PRO A 434 11.97 -13.82 7.62
C PRO A 434 12.20 -12.39 8.13
N PRO A 435 13.00 -11.57 7.42
CA PRO A 435 13.15 -10.17 7.78
C PRO A 435 11.82 -9.43 7.57
N ILE A 436 11.38 -8.73 8.61
CA ILE A 436 10.15 -7.92 8.59
C ILE A 436 10.37 -6.60 7.82
N GLU A 437 11.61 -6.10 7.82
CA GLU A 437 12.01 -4.86 7.18
C GLU A 437 13.15 -5.09 6.19
N ASP A 438 13.19 -4.23 5.18
CA ASP A 438 14.30 -4.19 4.23
C ASP A 438 15.55 -3.58 4.88
N ARG A 439 16.65 -4.33 4.89
CA ARG A 439 17.92 -3.93 5.51
C ARG A 439 18.84 -3.16 4.57
N ARG A 440 18.47 -2.97 3.30
CA ARG A 440 19.25 -2.18 2.34
C ARG A 440 19.30 -0.73 2.80
N LYS A 441 20.47 -0.08 2.69
CA LYS A 441 20.60 1.34 3.00
C LYS A 441 19.76 2.16 1.99
N PRO A 442 18.95 3.13 2.44
CA PRO A 442 18.25 4.03 1.54
C PRO A 442 19.21 4.78 0.61
N VAL A 443 18.77 5.04 -0.62
CA VAL A 443 19.50 5.94 -1.53
C VAL A 443 19.59 7.32 -0.89
N PRO A 444 20.79 7.87 -0.61
CA PRO A 444 20.90 9.19 -0.01
C PRO A 444 20.41 10.28 -0.97
N GLY A 445 19.74 11.30 -0.44
CA GLY A 445 19.29 12.46 -1.23
C GLY A 445 20.44 13.12 -2.01
N GLY A 446 20.17 13.55 -3.24
CA GLY A 446 21.16 14.17 -4.13
C GLY A 446 22.21 13.21 -4.75
N THR A 447 22.16 11.91 -4.43
CA THR A 447 23.08 10.92 -5.02
C THR A 447 22.72 10.61 -6.48
N VAL A 448 21.42 10.55 -6.78
CA VAL A 448 20.91 10.35 -8.14
C VAL A 448 21.14 11.63 -8.95
N LYS A 449 21.75 11.50 -10.14
CA LYS A 449 22.06 12.62 -11.02
C LYS A 449 20.86 12.88 -11.94
N VAL A 450 19.89 13.64 -11.44
CA VAL A 450 18.61 13.87 -12.16
C VAL A 450 18.81 14.47 -13.56
N ASP A 451 19.86 15.27 -13.75
CA ASP A 451 20.21 15.88 -15.04
C ASP A 451 20.66 14.89 -16.12
N TYR A 452 21.09 13.68 -15.72
CA TYR A 452 21.41 12.61 -16.68
C TYR A 452 20.17 12.14 -17.45
N TYR A 453 19.00 12.17 -16.80
CA TYR A 453 17.77 11.64 -17.37
C TYR A 453 17.11 12.68 -18.27
N THR A 454 16.41 12.24 -19.32
CA THR A 454 15.67 13.14 -20.21
C THR A 454 14.38 13.62 -19.55
N ASP A 455 14.03 14.89 -19.78
CA ASP A 455 12.74 15.46 -19.39
C ASP A 455 11.61 14.74 -20.12
N ARG A 456 10.60 14.30 -19.36
CA ARG A 456 9.39 13.64 -19.86
C ARG A 456 8.24 13.98 -18.94
N ALA A 457 7.16 14.52 -19.52
CA ALA A 457 5.94 14.80 -18.77
C ALA A 457 5.41 13.55 -18.08
N ARG A 458 4.81 13.75 -16.89
CA ARG A 458 4.14 12.68 -16.16
C ARG A 458 2.91 12.22 -16.92
N THR A 459 2.80 10.91 -17.12
CA THR A 459 1.59 10.31 -17.67
C THR A 459 0.53 10.29 -16.57
N GLU A 460 -0.57 11.02 -16.80
CA GLU A 460 -1.77 10.98 -15.97
C GLU A 460 -2.73 9.90 -16.48
N LEU A 461 -3.52 9.32 -15.59
CA LEU A 461 -4.59 8.41 -16.01
C LEU A 461 -5.59 9.17 -16.88
N PRO A 462 -6.03 8.61 -18.02
CA PRO A 462 -7.12 9.20 -18.79
C PRO A 462 -8.36 9.29 -17.89
N ARG A 463 -8.96 10.47 -17.82
CA ARG A 463 -10.05 10.76 -16.88
C ARG A 463 -11.27 11.24 -17.65
N LYS A 464 -12.45 10.74 -17.27
CA LYS A 464 -13.73 11.27 -17.79
C LYS A 464 -13.90 12.74 -17.43
N SER A 465 -14.61 13.50 -18.26
CA SER A 465 -14.97 14.86 -17.88
C SER A 465 -15.94 14.84 -16.69
N PRO A 466 -16.00 15.91 -15.87
CA PRO A 466 -16.99 16.02 -14.81
C PRO A 466 -18.43 15.85 -15.32
N GLU A 467 -18.74 16.37 -16.51
CA GLU A 467 -20.05 16.23 -17.13
C GLU A 467 -20.37 14.76 -17.43
N GLU A 468 -19.40 14.02 -17.97
CA GLU A 468 -19.56 12.61 -18.32
C GLU A 468 -19.75 11.73 -17.08
N TRP A 469 -18.90 11.85 -16.05
CA TRP A 469 -19.03 10.98 -14.89
C TRP A 469 -20.23 11.30 -14.02
N LEU A 470 -20.80 12.51 -14.10
CA LEU A 470 -22.02 12.86 -13.38
C LEU A 470 -23.27 12.26 -14.03
N THR A 471 -23.19 11.78 -15.27
CA THR A 471 -24.31 11.07 -15.93
C THR A 471 -24.50 9.64 -15.43
N ASP A 472 -23.43 9.00 -14.97
CA ASP A 472 -23.45 7.65 -14.41
C ASP A 472 -22.73 7.64 -13.05
N PRO A 473 -23.49 7.79 -11.94
CA PRO A 473 -22.98 7.80 -10.58
C PRO A 473 -22.03 6.67 -10.20
N GLU A 474 -22.20 5.48 -10.76
CA GLU A 474 -21.40 4.31 -10.40
C GLU A 474 -20.22 4.07 -11.36
N ALA A 475 -20.14 4.82 -12.45
CA ALA A 475 -19.10 4.61 -13.43
C ALA A 475 -17.73 5.01 -12.88
N GLU A 476 -16.74 4.16 -13.14
CA GLU A 476 -15.34 4.47 -12.86
C GLU A 476 -14.92 5.75 -13.58
N ILE A 477 -14.24 6.64 -12.86
CA ILE A 477 -13.86 7.98 -13.34
C ILE A 477 -12.57 7.94 -14.17
N ASP A 478 -11.54 7.34 -13.58
CA ASP A 478 -10.24 7.18 -14.21
C ASP A 478 -10.24 5.90 -15.04
N GLN A 479 -9.56 5.92 -16.18
CA GLN A 479 -9.30 4.78 -17.04
C GLN A 479 -7.83 4.36 -16.91
N THR A 480 -7.53 3.10 -17.25
CA THR A 480 -6.16 2.60 -17.24
C THR A 480 -5.31 3.20 -18.37
N LEU A 481 -3.99 3.09 -18.25
CA LEU A 481 -3.05 3.53 -19.28
C LEU A 481 -3.15 2.66 -20.55
N THR A 482 -2.80 3.22 -21.70
CA THR A 482 -2.50 2.40 -22.88
C THR A 482 -1.16 1.67 -22.73
N TYR A 483 -0.91 0.70 -23.62
CA TYR A 483 0.33 -0.06 -23.62
C TYR A 483 1.54 0.84 -23.90
N GLU A 484 1.38 1.83 -24.78
CA GLU A 484 2.42 2.79 -25.12
C GLU A 484 2.68 3.74 -23.94
N GLN A 485 1.62 4.28 -23.35
CA GLN A 485 1.70 5.15 -22.16
C GLN A 485 2.39 4.46 -20.99
N ALA A 486 2.09 3.17 -20.76
CA ALA A 486 2.73 2.39 -19.71
C ALA A 486 4.24 2.19 -19.95
N CYS A 487 4.63 1.94 -21.19
CA CYS A 487 6.05 1.83 -21.56
C CYS A 487 6.78 3.18 -21.37
N GLU A 488 6.19 4.27 -21.84
CA GLU A 488 6.74 5.62 -21.70
C GLU A 488 6.92 6.04 -20.24
N GLU A 489 5.90 5.76 -19.40
CA GLU A 489 5.93 6.04 -17.97
C GLU A 489 6.93 5.14 -17.22
N ALA A 490 7.03 3.86 -17.56
CA ALA A 490 8.05 2.97 -16.99
C ALA A 490 9.47 3.47 -17.28
N ALA A 491 9.71 3.94 -18.50
CA ALA A 491 10.99 4.53 -18.91
C ALA A 491 11.32 5.86 -18.20
N ARG A 492 10.39 6.43 -17.41
CA ARG A 492 10.69 7.53 -16.51
C ARG A 492 11.39 7.09 -15.22
N CYS A 493 11.44 5.80 -14.89
CA CYS A 493 12.11 5.33 -13.68
C CYS A 493 13.62 5.62 -13.71
N MET A 494 14.16 6.27 -12.68
CA MET A 494 15.59 6.60 -12.54
C MET A 494 16.44 5.44 -12.00
N SER A 495 15.86 4.25 -11.80
CA SER A 495 16.55 3.08 -11.24
C SER A 495 17.35 3.38 -9.95
N CYS A 496 16.81 4.23 -9.06
CA CYS A 496 17.52 4.75 -7.90
C CYS A 496 18.20 3.62 -7.10
N GLY A 497 19.53 3.66 -6.99
CA GLY A 497 20.31 2.68 -6.24
C GLY A 497 20.53 1.32 -6.91
N LEU A 498 20.25 1.15 -8.21
CA LEU A 498 20.47 -0.10 -8.95
C LEU A 498 20.91 0.17 -10.40
N CYS A 499 21.84 -0.65 -10.92
CA CYS A 499 22.36 -0.50 -12.28
C CYS A 499 21.26 -0.72 -13.36
N PHE A 500 21.28 0.07 -14.43
CA PHE A 500 20.37 -0.04 -15.57
C PHE A 500 21.09 -0.08 -16.94
N ASP A 501 22.35 -0.52 -16.92
CA ASP A 501 23.23 -0.57 -18.09
C ASP A 501 23.38 0.77 -18.82
N CYS A 502 23.73 1.84 -18.09
CA CYS A 502 24.07 3.15 -18.69
C CYS A 502 25.50 3.21 -19.26
N GLN A 503 26.31 2.20 -18.99
CA GLN A 503 27.70 2.02 -19.44
C GLN A 503 28.71 3.09 -18.98
N GLN A 504 28.30 4.14 -18.27
CA GLN A 504 29.18 5.22 -17.80
C GLN A 504 30.38 4.69 -16.98
N CYS A 505 30.13 3.82 -16.01
CA CYS A 505 31.21 3.26 -15.18
C CYS A 505 32.23 2.45 -15.99
N PHE A 506 31.77 1.73 -17.01
CA PHE A 506 32.62 0.95 -17.91
C PHE A 506 33.44 1.85 -18.84
N MET A 507 32.80 2.85 -19.46
CA MET A 507 33.43 3.73 -20.45
C MET A 507 34.48 4.68 -19.86
N TYR A 508 34.28 5.16 -18.62
CA TYR A 508 35.20 6.12 -17.99
C TYR A 508 36.26 5.46 -17.09
N CYS A 509 36.28 4.12 -17.00
CA CYS A 509 37.26 3.41 -16.18
C CYS A 509 38.55 3.12 -16.95
N ASN A 510 39.57 3.96 -16.76
CA ASN A 510 40.88 3.76 -17.37
C ASN A 510 41.61 2.52 -16.83
N GLY A 511 41.37 2.15 -15.57
CA GLY A 511 41.98 1.00 -14.92
C GLY A 511 41.39 -0.36 -15.32
N SER A 512 40.41 -0.42 -16.23
CA SER A 512 39.68 -1.67 -16.56
C SER A 512 38.99 -2.35 -15.36
N GLY A 513 38.59 -1.55 -14.37
CA GLY A 513 37.95 -2.03 -13.14
C GLY A 513 36.53 -2.55 -13.30
N PHE A 514 35.99 -2.60 -14.52
CA PHE A 514 34.65 -3.12 -14.82
C PHE A 514 34.71 -4.08 -16.00
N THR A 515 34.08 -5.25 -15.86
CA THR A 515 33.92 -6.23 -16.94
C THR A 515 32.44 -6.40 -17.24
N ARG A 516 32.05 -6.40 -18.52
CA ARG A 516 30.67 -6.67 -18.93
C ARG A 516 30.35 -8.16 -18.70
N LEU A 517 29.22 -8.43 -18.05
CA LEU A 517 28.76 -9.79 -17.83
C LEU A 517 28.22 -10.40 -19.13
N LYS A 518 28.42 -11.71 -19.31
CA LYS A 518 27.85 -12.46 -20.44
C LYS A 518 26.37 -12.74 -20.24
N GLU A 519 26.01 -13.13 -19.02
CA GLU A 519 24.64 -13.33 -18.58
C GLU A 519 24.23 -12.12 -17.75
N THR A 520 23.33 -11.32 -18.30
CA THR A 520 22.85 -10.10 -17.66
C THR A 520 21.44 -10.30 -17.13
N ARG A 521 21.16 -9.71 -15.97
CA ARG A 521 19.81 -9.56 -15.44
C ARG A 521 19.64 -8.12 -14.96
N PRO A 522 18.41 -7.59 -14.82
CA PRO A 522 18.18 -6.26 -14.30
C PRO A 522 19.01 -5.99 -13.03
N GLY A 523 19.76 -4.89 -13.00
CA GLY A 523 20.68 -4.56 -11.91
C GLY A 523 22.09 -5.13 -12.00
N HIS A 524 22.33 -6.14 -12.83
CA HIS A 524 23.59 -6.88 -12.93
C HIS A 524 24.08 -6.96 -14.38
N TYR A 525 24.82 -5.93 -14.79
CA TYR A 525 25.36 -5.81 -16.15
C TYR A 525 26.89 -5.80 -16.20
N PHE A 526 27.53 -5.41 -15.09
CA PHE A 526 28.97 -5.28 -14.97
C PHE A 526 29.44 -5.93 -13.66
N ALA A 527 30.57 -6.61 -13.69
CA ALA A 527 31.31 -7.02 -12.50
C ALA A 527 32.48 -6.07 -12.25
N MET A 528 32.80 -5.84 -10.97
CA MET A 528 33.97 -5.03 -10.59
C MET A 528 35.23 -5.89 -10.44
N ALA A 529 36.30 -5.49 -11.12
CA ALA A 529 37.65 -5.99 -10.91
C ALA A 529 38.35 -5.09 -9.88
N LEU A 530 38.17 -5.40 -8.59
CA LEU A 530 38.70 -4.59 -7.48
C LEU A 530 40.24 -4.53 -7.45
N ASP A 531 40.91 -5.55 -7.98
CA ASP A 531 42.35 -5.62 -8.16
C ASP A 531 42.88 -4.63 -9.20
N ALA A 532 42.06 -4.28 -10.18
CA ALA A 532 42.36 -3.29 -11.21
C ALA A 532 41.86 -1.86 -10.83
N CYS A 533 41.22 -1.70 -9.66
CA CYS A 533 40.69 -0.42 -9.22
C CYS A 533 41.78 0.49 -8.65
N GLU A 534 42.02 1.62 -9.30
CA GLU A 534 43.01 2.63 -8.86
C GLU A 534 42.47 3.62 -7.80
N GLY A 535 41.20 3.49 -7.38
CA GLY A 535 40.60 4.35 -6.36
C GLY A 535 40.31 5.80 -6.79
N CYS A 536 40.29 6.11 -8.10
CA CYS A 536 40.07 7.48 -8.60
C CYS A 536 38.66 8.05 -8.36
N GLY A 537 37.69 7.19 -8.04
CA GLY A 537 36.31 7.58 -7.72
C GLY A 537 35.45 8.08 -8.89
N LYS A 538 35.99 8.20 -10.12
CA LYS A 538 35.25 8.80 -11.24
C LYS A 538 33.94 8.07 -11.57
N CYS A 539 33.95 6.74 -11.52
CA CYS A 539 32.76 5.92 -11.74
C CYS A 539 31.65 6.20 -10.71
N ILE A 540 31.99 6.52 -9.45
CA ILE A 540 31.04 6.89 -8.41
C ILE A 540 30.43 8.25 -8.73
N GLU A 541 31.25 9.24 -9.09
CA GLU A 541 30.83 10.60 -9.41
C GLU A 541 29.82 10.64 -10.55
N ILE A 542 30.06 9.86 -11.60
CA ILE A 542 29.23 9.84 -12.82
C ILE A 542 28.08 8.84 -12.77
N CYS A 543 27.97 8.01 -11.72
CA CYS A 543 26.92 6.99 -11.63
C CYS A 543 25.53 7.66 -11.52
N PRO A 544 24.67 7.58 -12.55
CA PRO A 544 23.47 8.40 -12.58
C PRO A 544 22.41 7.96 -11.58
N CYS A 545 22.36 6.68 -11.22
CA CYS A 545 21.40 6.14 -10.26
C CYS A 545 21.95 6.04 -8.83
N GLY A 546 23.22 6.36 -8.59
CA GLY A 546 23.83 6.25 -7.26
C GLY A 546 24.07 4.81 -6.78
N TYR A 547 24.22 3.84 -7.68
CA TYR A 547 24.52 2.43 -7.37
C TYR A 547 25.95 2.21 -6.87
N LEU A 548 26.89 3.07 -7.27
CA LEU A 548 28.30 2.97 -6.84
C LEU A 548 28.54 3.79 -5.58
N GLU A 549 29.39 3.28 -4.69
CA GLU A 549 29.78 3.94 -3.44
C GLU A 549 31.26 3.73 -3.13
N ALA A 550 31.86 4.68 -2.41
CA ALA A 550 33.23 4.61 -1.95
C ALA A 550 33.31 3.84 -0.62
N ARG A 551 34.16 2.81 -0.50
CA ARG A 551 34.45 2.13 0.78
C ARG A 551 35.93 1.87 0.97
N GLN A 552 36.35 1.79 2.23
CA GLN A 552 37.74 1.48 2.57
C GLN A 552 38.02 -0.02 2.36
N GLY A 553 39.24 -0.34 1.91
CA GLY A 553 39.66 -1.71 1.60
C GLY A 553 39.58 -2.71 2.76
N ASP A 554 39.55 -2.27 4.03
CA ASP A 554 39.50 -3.19 5.17
C ASP A 554 38.09 -3.78 5.44
N ASP A 555 37.05 -3.29 4.75
CA ASP A 555 35.68 -3.85 4.78
C ASP A 555 35.56 -5.21 4.05
N HIS A 556 36.66 -5.77 3.54
CA HIS A 556 36.71 -6.98 2.72
C HIS A 556 36.13 -8.25 3.37
N ASN A 557 36.04 -8.33 4.71
CA ASN A 557 35.56 -9.53 5.40
C ASN A 557 34.03 -9.64 5.52
N ASP A 558 33.29 -8.54 5.32
CA ASP A 558 31.83 -8.52 5.55
C ASP A 558 31.02 -8.82 4.27
N ALA A 559 31.64 -8.68 3.10
CA ALA A 559 30.96 -8.81 1.80
C ALA A 559 30.99 -10.22 1.20
N ARG A 560 32.01 -11.06 1.51
CA ARG A 560 32.07 -12.45 1.01
C ARG A 560 30.93 -13.34 1.54
N GLN A 561 30.24 -12.92 2.59
CA GLN A 561 29.08 -13.63 3.13
C GLN A 561 27.75 -13.24 2.47
N ARG A 562 27.72 -12.27 1.54
CA ARG A 562 26.48 -11.76 0.94
C ARG A 562 26.45 -11.83 -0.60
N SER A 563 27.48 -12.40 -1.21
CA SER A 563 27.68 -12.39 -2.66
C SER A 563 27.77 -13.78 -3.30
N ASP A 564 27.28 -14.82 -2.63
CA ASP A 564 26.95 -16.08 -3.30
C ASP A 564 25.45 -16.07 -3.66
N PRO A 565 25.08 -16.57 -4.85
CA PRO A 565 23.74 -16.44 -5.43
C PRO A 565 22.61 -17.05 -4.60
#